data_AF-A0A4Q5LH51-F1
#
_entry.id   AF-A0A4Q5LH51-F1
#
_cell.length_a   1.000
_cell.length_b   1.000
_cell.length_c   1.000
_cell.angle_alpha   90.00
_cell.angle_beta   90.00
_cell.angle_gamma   90.00
#
_symmetry.space_group_name_H-M   'P 1'
#
loop_
_entity.id
_entity.type
_entity.pdbx_description
1 polymer ?
#
loop_
_entity_poly.entity_id
_entity_poly.type
_entity_poly.pdbx_seq_one_letter_code
_entity_poly.pdbx_strand_id
1 'polypeptide(L)'
;MAEINIQRKKSSPSPWLLIILALAVLGLIAYFFLRADNASAPDPAAAPATATSTPATDAEAESMARATPPPADGSGNAAVADMAAEEAPATPDELASFAANEAAAPDYGRRGLRMLSATLSDLADRADLRDAAVSEKRNDLTSAISRLDEPGANLKPGLVAATALMQAMQQKAYPDLEGPVGELADQARELSGRQTAADQAPLQSFFTKAAEVVRSFSQPAA
;
A
#
# COMPACT_ATOMS: atom_id res chain seq x y z
N MET A 1 19.47 64.96 -32.59
CA MET A 1 18.48 64.13 -31.88
C MET A 1 18.10 63.00 -32.80
N ALA A 2 18.39 61.76 -32.44
CA ALA A 2 18.12 60.59 -33.28
C ALA A 2 17.25 59.62 -32.49
N GLU A 3 16.03 59.38 -32.98
CA GLU A 3 15.09 58.43 -32.40
C GLU A 3 15.38 57.03 -32.94
N ILE A 4 15.70 56.10 -32.03
CA ILE A 4 15.95 54.69 -32.36
C ILE A 4 14.63 53.93 -32.23
N ASN A 5 14.18 53.40 -33.37
CA ASN A 5 12.93 52.66 -33.48
C ASN A 5 13.15 51.17 -33.17
N ILE A 6 12.69 50.69 -32.01
CA ILE A 6 12.81 49.29 -31.57
C ILE A 6 11.64 48.50 -32.16
N GLN A 7 11.86 47.82 -33.29
CA GLN A 7 10.91 46.85 -33.80
C GLN A 7 10.83 45.64 -32.85
N ARG A 8 9.65 45.40 -32.27
CA ARG A 8 9.35 44.18 -31.51
C ARG A 8 9.35 42.98 -32.46
N LYS A 9 10.37 42.14 -32.33
CA LYS A 9 10.47 40.86 -33.04
C LYS A 9 9.38 39.92 -32.48
N LYS A 10 8.40 39.54 -33.30
CA LYS A 10 7.39 38.54 -32.93
C LYS A 10 8.09 37.19 -32.76
N SER A 11 7.93 36.60 -31.58
CA SER A 11 8.48 35.30 -31.21
C SER A 11 7.76 34.21 -32.01
N SER A 12 8.39 33.66 -33.05
CA SER A 12 7.89 32.44 -33.68
C SER A 12 8.12 31.27 -32.71
N PRO A 13 7.10 30.45 -32.41
CA PRO A 13 7.28 29.28 -31.58
C PRO A 13 8.33 28.35 -32.19
N SER A 14 9.26 27.90 -31.34
CA SER A 14 10.37 27.04 -31.74
C SER A 14 9.85 25.76 -32.43
N PRO A 15 10.39 25.38 -33.59
CA PRO A 15 9.94 24.19 -34.34
C PRO A 15 10.06 22.89 -33.52
N TRP A 16 10.91 22.85 -32.50
CA TRP A 16 11.02 21.72 -31.56
C TRP A 16 9.77 21.50 -30.71
N LEU A 17 9.07 22.58 -30.34
CA LEU A 17 7.84 22.49 -29.54
C LEU A 17 6.72 21.78 -30.33
N LEU A 18 6.68 21.98 -31.64
CA LEU A 18 5.71 21.31 -32.51
C LEU A 18 5.97 19.80 -32.61
N ILE A 19 7.24 19.38 -32.62
CA ILE A 19 7.61 17.96 -32.67
C ILE A 19 7.21 17.26 -31.38
N ILE A 20 7.49 17.87 -30.22
CA ILE A 20 7.12 17.31 -28.92
C ILE A 20 5.60 17.19 -28.80
N LEU A 21 4.86 18.22 -29.23
CA LEU A 21 3.40 18.21 -29.23
C LEU A 21 2.85 17.08 -30.13
N ALA A 22 3.41 16.90 -31.32
CA ALA A 22 2.99 15.83 -32.23
C ALA A 22 3.23 14.44 -31.63
N LEU A 23 4.36 14.22 -30.95
CA LEU A 23 4.65 12.96 -30.27
C LEU A 23 3.69 12.71 -29.09
N ALA A 24 3.36 13.73 -28.31
CA ALA A 24 2.41 13.61 -27.22
C ALA A 24 1.01 13.19 -27.72
N VAL A 25 0.54 13.80 -28.82
CA VAL A 25 -0.75 13.44 -29.43
C VAL A 25 -0.74 12.01 -29.97
N LEU A 26 0.34 11.58 -30.65
CA LEU A 26 0.49 10.21 -31.15
C LEU A 26 0.50 9.17 -30.01
N GLY A 27 1.20 9.46 -28.92
CA GLY A 27 1.21 8.60 -27.74
C GLY A 27 -0.17 8.45 -27.11
N LEU A 28 -0.94 9.54 -27.02
CA LEU A 28 -2.29 9.52 -26.47
C LEU A 28 -3.25 8.68 -27.33
N ILE A 29 -3.15 8.81 -28.66
CA ILE A 29 -3.96 8.02 -29.61
C ILE A 29 -3.64 6.52 -29.46
N ALA A 30 -2.35 6.16 -29.44
CA ALA A 30 -1.93 4.76 -29.27
C ALA A 30 -2.44 4.17 -27.94
N TYR A 31 -2.35 4.95 -26.86
CA TYR A 31 -2.86 4.54 -25.55
C TYR A 31 -4.37 4.21 -25.58
N PHE A 32 -5.18 5.05 -26.21
CA PHE A 32 -6.62 4.82 -26.32
C PHE A 32 -6.97 3.58 -27.14
N PHE A 33 -6.24 3.30 -28.23
CA PHE A 33 -6.43 2.09 -29.02
C PHE A 33 -6.08 0.83 -28.22
N LEU A 34 -4.94 0.79 -27.54
CA LEU A 34 -4.56 -0.35 -26.70
C LEU A 34 -5.52 -0.56 -25.53
N ARG A 35 -6.11 0.51 -24.99
CA ARG A 35 -7.07 0.41 -23.89
C ARG A 35 -8.43 -0.11 -24.34
N ALA A 36 -8.86 0.15 -25.58
CA ALA A 36 -10.14 -0.31 -26.10
C ALA A 36 -10.19 -1.83 -26.31
N ASP A 37 -9.10 -2.47 -26.76
CA ASP A 37 -9.05 -3.92 -26.98
C ASP A 37 -9.05 -4.76 -25.69
N ASN A 38 -8.74 -4.16 -24.54
CA ASN A 38 -8.72 -4.86 -23.25
C ASN A 38 -10.10 -4.89 -22.55
N ALA A 39 -11.15 -4.32 -23.17
CA ALA A 39 -12.52 -4.33 -22.64
C ALA A 39 -13.36 -5.47 -23.25
N SER A 40 -12.92 -6.72 -23.07
CA SER A 40 -13.80 -7.89 -23.22
C SER A 40 -14.01 -8.52 -21.85
N ALA A 41 -15.18 -8.27 -21.25
CA ALA A 41 -15.62 -8.94 -20.04
C ALA A 41 -16.01 -10.39 -20.36
N PRO A 42 -15.74 -11.36 -19.46
CA PRO A 42 -16.26 -12.71 -19.59
C PRO A 42 -17.76 -12.77 -19.28
N ASP A 43 -18.45 -13.53 -20.12
CA ASP A 43 -19.86 -13.91 -20.07
C ASP A 43 -20.20 -14.67 -18.76
N PRO A 44 -21.21 -14.25 -17.96
CA PRO A 44 -21.65 -15.03 -16.80
C PRO A 44 -22.51 -16.22 -17.26
N ALA A 45 -21.92 -17.41 -17.20
CA ALA A 45 -22.62 -18.67 -17.43
C ALA A 45 -23.81 -18.83 -16.46
N ALA A 46 -24.92 -19.32 -17.03
CA ALA A 46 -26.20 -19.55 -16.39
C ALA A 46 -26.13 -20.50 -15.17
N ALA A 47 -26.96 -20.17 -14.17
CA ALA A 47 -27.23 -20.98 -13.00
C ALA A 47 -28.00 -22.28 -13.34
N PRO A 48 -27.79 -23.37 -12.58
CA PRO A 48 -28.82 -24.35 -12.32
C PRO A 48 -29.43 -24.18 -10.92
N ALA A 49 -30.73 -24.48 -10.87
CA ALA A 49 -31.63 -24.28 -9.77
C ALA A 49 -31.47 -25.31 -8.63
N THR A 50 -31.76 -24.82 -7.42
CA THR A 50 -32.41 -25.48 -6.26
C THR A 50 -32.36 -27.00 -6.15
N ALA A 51 -31.73 -27.47 -5.07
CA ALA A 51 -32.21 -28.63 -4.32
C ALA A 51 -32.57 -28.18 -2.90
N THR A 52 -33.88 -28.22 -2.62
CA THR A 52 -34.47 -28.11 -1.30
C THR A 52 -34.13 -29.35 -0.48
N SER A 53 -33.48 -29.18 0.67
CA SER A 53 -33.45 -30.20 1.72
C SER A 53 -34.07 -29.63 2.99
N THR A 54 -35.15 -30.29 3.37
CA THR A 54 -36.04 -30.18 4.53
C THR A 54 -35.27 -30.16 5.87
N PRO A 55 -35.77 -29.47 6.92
CA PRO A 55 -35.14 -29.46 8.23
C PRO A 55 -35.39 -30.79 8.95
N ALA A 56 -34.32 -31.47 9.34
CA ALA A 56 -34.37 -32.52 10.35
C ALA A 56 -34.07 -31.90 11.71
N THR A 57 -35.13 -31.68 12.48
CA THR A 57 -35.06 -31.67 13.94
C THR A 57 -34.66 -33.08 14.39
N ASP A 58 -33.49 -33.21 15.02
CA ASP A 58 -33.23 -34.29 15.96
C ASP A 58 -32.44 -33.72 17.15
N ALA A 59 -33.19 -33.58 18.23
CA ALA A 59 -32.74 -33.23 19.55
C ALA A 59 -31.97 -34.41 20.15
N GLU A 60 -30.72 -34.64 19.74
CA GLU A 60 -29.89 -35.72 20.32
C GLU A 60 -28.37 -35.43 20.29
N ALA A 61 -27.97 -34.15 20.20
CA ALA A 61 -26.56 -33.73 20.25
C ALA A 61 -26.16 -33.03 21.59
N GLU A 62 -26.98 -33.12 22.64
CA GLU A 62 -26.72 -32.47 23.95
C GLU A 62 -26.18 -33.43 25.04
N SER A 63 -25.80 -34.68 24.72
CA SER A 63 -25.39 -35.68 25.73
C SER A 63 -23.91 -36.10 25.69
N MET A 64 -22.99 -35.21 25.25
CA MET A 64 -21.54 -35.45 25.39
C MET A 64 -20.70 -34.24 25.85
N ALA A 65 -21.34 -33.18 26.38
CA ALA A 65 -20.63 -32.12 27.11
C ALA A 65 -20.34 -32.56 28.56
N ARG A 66 -19.48 -33.57 28.74
CA ARG A 66 -18.96 -33.93 30.06
C ARG A 66 -17.84 -32.95 30.41
N ALA A 67 -18.16 -32.05 31.33
CA ALA A 67 -17.24 -31.10 31.94
C ALA A 67 -15.97 -31.80 32.41
N THR A 68 -14.82 -31.40 31.84
CA THR A 68 -13.52 -31.68 32.44
C THR A 68 -13.32 -30.65 33.55
N PRO A 69 -12.98 -31.05 34.79
CA PRO A 69 -12.76 -30.10 35.88
C PRO A 69 -11.55 -29.20 35.59
N PRO A 70 -11.57 -27.92 36.00
CA PRO A 70 -10.41 -27.04 35.87
C PRO A 70 -9.26 -27.57 36.75
N PRO A 71 -7.99 -27.55 36.27
CA PRO A 71 -6.86 -27.81 37.14
C PRO A 71 -6.77 -26.70 38.20
N ALA A 72 -6.65 -27.13 39.45
CA ALA A 72 -6.54 -26.29 40.62
C ALA A 72 -5.31 -25.39 40.57
N ASP A 73 -5.47 -24.20 41.14
CA ASP A 73 -4.52 -23.10 41.23
C ASP A 73 -3.09 -23.54 41.57
N GLY A 74 -2.14 -23.06 40.76
CA GLY A 74 -0.72 -23.22 41.03
C GLY A 74 0.13 -22.56 39.94
N SER A 75 0.36 -21.26 40.08
CA SER A 75 1.43 -20.53 39.38
C SER A 75 1.21 -20.18 37.89
N GLY A 76 0.03 -19.65 37.54
CA GLY A 76 -0.35 -19.29 36.16
C GLY A 76 0.03 -17.88 35.67
N ASN A 77 0.73 -17.05 36.45
CA ASN A 77 1.09 -15.69 36.00
C ASN A 77 2.39 -15.58 35.21
N ALA A 78 3.14 -16.67 35.05
CA ALA A 78 4.40 -16.65 34.28
C ALA A 78 4.20 -16.95 32.78
N ALA A 79 3.23 -17.78 32.42
CA ALA A 79 3.02 -18.22 31.03
C ALA A 79 2.17 -17.24 30.20
N VAL A 80 1.32 -16.41 30.84
CA VAL A 80 0.53 -15.37 30.16
C VAL A 80 1.32 -14.07 30.00
N ALA A 81 2.33 -13.85 30.84
CA ALA A 81 3.24 -12.71 30.72
C ALA A 81 4.24 -12.85 29.55
N ASP A 82 4.50 -14.08 29.09
CA ASP A 82 5.45 -14.38 28.01
C ASP A 82 4.81 -14.34 26.60
N MET A 83 3.47 -14.40 26.50
CA MET A 83 2.73 -14.09 25.25
C MET A 83 2.47 -12.59 25.07
N ALA A 84 2.75 -11.78 26.10
CA ALA A 84 2.63 -10.33 26.10
C ALA A 84 3.98 -9.63 25.93
N ALA A 85 4.97 -10.31 25.34
CA ALA A 85 5.98 -9.61 24.54
C ALA A 85 5.26 -9.05 23.30
N GLU A 86 4.42 -8.05 23.53
CA GLU A 86 3.90 -7.19 22.48
C GLU A 86 5.12 -6.70 21.70
N GLU A 87 5.27 -7.21 20.48
CA GLU A 87 6.17 -6.64 19.50
C GLU A 87 5.80 -5.16 19.43
N ALA A 88 6.68 -4.32 19.96
CA ALA A 88 6.40 -2.91 20.16
C ALA A 88 5.83 -2.32 18.86
N PRO A 89 4.75 -1.52 18.94
CA PRO A 89 4.09 -1.01 17.75
C PRO A 89 5.12 -0.27 16.91
N ALA A 90 5.31 -0.70 15.67
CA ALA A 90 6.31 -0.13 14.77
C ALA A 90 6.04 1.37 14.59
N THR A 91 6.88 2.21 15.19
CA THR A 91 6.71 3.66 15.16
C THR A 91 7.29 4.26 13.86
N PRO A 92 6.83 5.45 13.45
CA PRO A 92 7.41 6.17 12.31
C PRO A 92 8.93 6.42 12.47
N ASP A 93 9.40 6.65 13.70
CA ASP A 93 10.81 6.92 14.01
C ASP A 93 11.68 5.65 13.91
N GLU A 94 11.14 4.50 14.30
CA GLU A 94 11.79 3.21 14.08
C GLU A 94 11.90 2.88 12.59
N LEU A 95 10.85 3.14 11.80
CA LEU A 95 10.89 2.97 10.35
C LEU A 95 11.96 3.86 9.70
N ALA A 96 12.05 5.13 10.13
CA ALA A 96 13.09 6.06 9.64
C ALA A 96 14.50 5.57 10.02
N SER A 97 14.67 5.10 11.27
CA SER A 97 15.94 4.58 11.77
C SER A 97 16.36 3.30 11.03
N PHE A 98 15.41 2.40 10.78
CA PHE A 98 15.61 1.20 9.96
C PHE A 98 16.04 1.58 8.53
N ALA A 99 15.31 2.51 7.90
CA ALA A 99 15.59 2.92 6.53
C ALA A 99 17.01 3.52 6.37
N ALA A 100 17.48 4.27 7.37
CA ALA A 100 18.80 4.89 7.38
C ALA A 100 19.95 3.89 7.64
N ASN A 101 19.76 2.96 8.59
CA ASN A 101 20.88 2.20 9.15
C ASN A 101 20.95 0.74 8.68
N GLU A 102 19.85 0.14 8.22
CA GLU A 102 19.78 -1.29 7.93
C GLU A 102 19.73 -1.61 6.43
N ALA A 103 20.00 -0.63 5.55
CA ALA A 103 19.90 -0.80 4.09
C ALA A 103 20.74 -1.98 3.54
N ALA A 104 21.81 -2.38 4.22
CA ALA A 104 22.69 -3.48 3.82
C ALA A 104 22.16 -4.89 4.17
N ALA A 105 21.06 -4.99 4.92
CA ALA A 105 20.49 -6.28 5.30
C ALA A 105 19.95 -7.03 4.07
N PRO A 106 20.19 -8.36 3.96
CA PRO A 106 19.75 -9.13 2.80
C PRO A 106 18.22 -9.19 2.66
N ASP A 107 17.48 -9.03 3.76
CA ASP A 107 16.03 -9.04 3.84
C ASP A 107 15.43 -7.63 3.97
N TYR A 108 16.23 -6.57 3.78
CA TYR A 108 15.88 -5.17 4.01
C TYR A 108 14.49 -4.80 3.49
N GLY A 109 14.19 -5.11 2.22
CA GLY A 109 12.90 -4.74 1.63
C GLY A 109 11.69 -5.48 2.21
N ARG A 110 11.87 -6.72 2.71
CA ARG A 110 10.80 -7.52 3.30
C ARG A 110 10.53 -7.01 4.72
N ARG A 111 11.59 -6.80 5.49
CA ARG A 111 11.49 -6.27 6.85
C ARG A 111 10.94 -4.84 6.86
N GLY A 112 11.44 -3.96 5.99
CA GLY A 112 10.93 -2.59 5.87
C GLY A 112 9.47 -2.53 5.47
N LEU A 113 9.03 -3.39 4.56
CA LEU A 113 7.64 -3.45 4.13
C LEU A 113 6.71 -3.99 5.23
N ARG A 114 7.16 -4.94 6.07
CA ARG A 114 6.40 -5.39 7.25
C ARG A 114 6.27 -4.29 8.30
N MET A 115 7.37 -3.60 8.62
CA MET A 115 7.34 -2.44 9.53
C MET A 115 6.40 -1.36 9.01
N LEU A 116 6.52 -0.99 7.74
CA LEU A 116 5.66 0.00 7.10
C LEU A 116 4.18 -0.43 7.16
N SER A 117 3.88 -1.69 6.88
CA SER A 117 2.51 -2.21 6.94
C SER A 117 1.91 -2.14 8.34
N ALA A 118 2.70 -2.46 9.37
CA ALA A 118 2.26 -2.36 10.76
C ALA A 118 1.95 -0.91 11.13
N THR A 119 2.86 0.02 10.84
CA THR A 119 2.65 1.45 11.14
C THR A 119 1.44 2.03 10.38
N LEU A 120 1.27 1.68 9.10
CA LEU A 120 0.12 2.14 8.32
C LEU A 120 -1.21 1.56 8.81
N SER A 121 -1.21 0.30 9.27
CA SER A 121 -2.43 -0.32 9.79
C SER A 121 -2.88 0.34 11.09
N ASP A 122 -1.95 0.64 11.98
CA ASP A 122 -2.21 1.39 13.22
C ASP A 122 -2.77 2.79 12.92
N LEU A 123 -2.15 3.51 11.97
CA LEU A 123 -2.65 4.83 11.53
C LEU A 123 -4.04 4.75 10.89
N ALA A 124 -4.30 3.74 10.06
CA ALA A 124 -5.59 3.54 9.40
C ALA A 124 -6.74 3.26 10.38
N ASP A 125 -6.43 2.76 11.58
CA ASP A 125 -7.41 2.46 12.62
C ASP A 125 -7.77 3.68 13.48
N ARG A 126 -7.04 4.81 13.34
CA ARG A 126 -7.36 6.06 14.02
C ARG A 126 -8.73 6.61 13.60
N ALA A 127 -9.42 7.21 14.55
CA ALA A 127 -10.80 7.69 14.36
C ALA A 127 -10.96 8.75 13.25
N ASP A 128 -9.95 9.58 13.02
CA ASP A 128 -9.95 10.62 11.99
C ASP A 128 -9.70 10.08 10.57
N LEU A 129 -8.99 8.95 10.47
CA LEU A 129 -8.64 8.29 9.21
C LEU A 129 -9.57 7.14 8.84
N ARG A 130 -10.25 6.56 9.82
CA ARG A 130 -11.09 5.38 9.64
C ARG A 130 -12.26 5.65 8.71
N ASP A 131 -12.23 4.99 7.56
CA ASP A 131 -13.26 5.06 6.52
C ASP A 131 -13.37 3.72 5.78
N ALA A 132 -14.44 3.52 5.00
CA ALA A 132 -14.60 2.33 4.17
C ALA A 132 -13.49 2.20 3.13
N ALA A 133 -13.10 3.30 2.47
CA ALA A 133 -12.04 3.29 1.46
C ALA A 133 -10.67 2.94 2.06
N VAL A 134 -10.35 3.52 3.22
CA VAL A 134 -9.11 3.23 3.96
C VAL A 134 -9.09 1.78 4.44
N SER A 135 -10.21 1.27 4.94
CA SER A 135 -10.34 -0.13 5.40
C SER A 135 -10.14 -1.13 4.27
N GLU A 136 -10.66 -0.85 3.07
CA GLU A 136 -10.44 -1.67 1.87
C GLU A 136 -8.94 -1.73 1.53
N LYS A 137 -8.27 -0.58 1.47
CA LYS A 137 -6.83 -0.54 1.14
C LYS A 137 -5.93 -1.15 2.20
N ARG A 138 -6.33 -1.09 3.46
CA ARG A 138 -5.66 -1.82 4.54
C ARG A 138 -5.77 -3.34 4.33
N ASN A 139 -6.95 -3.84 3.95
CA ASN A 139 -7.13 -5.28 3.67
C ASN A 139 -6.36 -5.73 2.42
N ASP A 140 -6.32 -4.89 1.38
CA ASP A 140 -5.49 -5.12 0.18
C ASP A 140 -4.00 -5.23 0.55
N LEU A 141 -3.52 -4.32 1.42
CA LEU A 141 -2.16 -4.35 1.94
C LEU A 141 -1.89 -5.62 2.74
N THR A 142 -2.73 -5.97 3.71
CA THR A 142 -2.59 -7.22 4.49
C THR A 142 -2.48 -8.43 3.57
N SER A 143 -3.34 -8.51 2.55
CA SER A 143 -3.32 -9.60 1.57
C SER A 143 -2.02 -9.65 0.75
N ALA A 144 -1.47 -8.50 0.39
CA ALA A 144 -0.20 -8.40 -0.32
C ALA A 144 0.99 -8.78 0.57
N ILE A 145 0.96 -8.43 1.86
CA ILE A 145 1.98 -8.80 2.84
C ILE A 145 1.97 -10.30 3.13
N SER A 146 0.80 -10.95 3.24
CA SER A 146 0.74 -12.39 3.46
C SER A 146 1.39 -13.20 2.32
N ARG A 147 1.38 -12.68 1.09
CA ARG A 147 2.06 -13.30 -0.06
C ARG A 147 3.57 -13.11 -0.04
N LEU A 148 4.09 -12.19 0.77
CA LEU A 148 5.51 -11.87 0.87
C LEU A 148 6.33 -12.99 1.50
N ASP A 149 5.69 -13.83 2.31
CA ASP A 149 6.32 -14.94 3.02
C ASP A 149 6.64 -16.12 2.07
N GLU A 150 6.09 -16.11 0.85
CA GLU A 150 6.43 -17.10 -0.16
C GLU A 150 7.91 -17.00 -0.60
N PRO A 151 8.59 -18.14 -0.81
CA PRO A 151 9.95 -18.16 -1.34
C PRO A 151 10.01 -17.44 -2.72
N GLY A 152 10.88 -16.44 -2.84
CA GLY A 152 11.01 -15.68 -4.08
C GLY A 152 9.88 -14.68 -4.38
N ALA A 153 8.99 -14.43 -3.41
CA ALA A 153 7.94 -13.41 -3.54
C ALA A 153 8.50 -12.04 -3.95
N ASN A 154 7.80 -11.39 -4.87
CA ASN A 154 8.10 -10.03 -5.32
C ASN A 154 7.55 -9.01 -4.31
N LEU A 155 8.33 -7.99 -3.95
CA LEU A 155 7.94 -6.91 -3.05
C LEU A 155 6.90 -5.95 -3.66
N LYS A 156 6.88 -5.84 -4.99
CA LYS A 156 6.13 -4.81 -5.72
C LYS A 156 4.65 -4.74 -5.37
N PRO A 157 3.89 -5.86 -5.30
CA PRO A 157 2.48 -5.81 -4.91
C PRO A 157 2.26 -5.16 -3.54
N GLY A 158 3.13 -5.45 -2.56
CA GLY A 158 3.03 -4.86 -1.22
C GLY A 158 3.43 -3.39 -1.20
N LEU A 159 4.46 -2.97 -1.94
CA LEU A 159 4.83 -1.55 -2.08
C LEU A 159 3.70 -0.72 -2.72
N VAL A 160 3.07 -1.26 -3.76
CA VAL A 160 1.93 -0.62 -4.43
C VAL A 160 0.71 -0.57 -3.51
N ALA A 161 0.42 -1.65 -2.77
CA ALA A 161 -0.68 -1.65 -1.82
C ALA A 161 -0.46 -0.66 -0.65
N ALA A 162 0.78 -0.54 -0.17
CA ALA A 162 1.14 0.40 0.90
C ALA A 162 0.92 1.85 0.44
N THR A 163 1.37 2.20 -0.76
CA THR A 163 1.16 3.54 -1.33
C THR A 163 -0.32 3.81 -1.64
N ALA A 164 -1.09 2.81 -2.07
CA ALA A 164 -2.54 2.95 -2.25
C ALA A 164 -3.27 3.23 -0.92
N LEU A 165 -2.85 2.60 0.18
CA LEU A 165 -3.37 2.91 1.51
C LEU A 165 -3.01 4.33 1.94
N MET A 166 -1.76 4.75 1.73
CA MET A 166 -1.35 6.15 1.97
C MET A 166 -2.17 7.14 1.16
N GLN A 167 -2.48 6.84 -0.12
CA GLN A 167 -3.35 7.67 -0.96
C GLN A 167 -4.77 7.78 -0.39
N ALA A 168 -5.34 6.67 0.08
CA ALA A 168 -6.67 6.70 0.70
C ALA A 168 -6.69 7.56 1.98
N MET A 169 -5.67 7.45 2.83
CA MET A 169 -5.54 8.28 4.04
C MET A 169 -5.30 9.76 3.71
N GLN A 170 -4.48 10.02 2.69
CA GLN A 170 -4.21 11.36 2.15
C GLN A 170 -5.49 12.03 1.68
N GLN A 171 -6.28 11.37 0.83
CA GLN A 171 -7.55 11.88 0.32
C GLN A 171 -8.57 12.13 1.43
N LYS A 172 -8.52 11.34 2.51
CA LYS A 172 -9.44 11.44 3.64
C LYS A 172 -9.19 12.67 4.51
N ALA A 173 -7.93 12.93 4.88
CA ALA A 173 -7.63 13.88 5.95
C ALA A 173 -6.37 14.73 5.73
N TYR A 174 -5.56 14.49 4.69
CA TYR A 174 -4.28 15.19 4.47
C TYR A 174 -4.12 15.64 3.01
N PRO A 175 -4.93 16.58 2.52
CA PRO A 175 -4.86 17.04 1.12
C PRO A 175 -3.47 17.57 0.74
N ASP A 176 -2.76 18.21 1.67
CA ASP A 176 -1.43 18.78 1.43
C ASP A 176 -0.34 17.74 1.14
N LEU A 177 -0.59 16.46 1.45
CA LEU A 177 0.34 15.35 1.19
C LEU A 177 0.14 14.71 -0.20
N GLU A 178 -0.74 15.24 -1.06
CA GLU A 178 -0.99 14.70 -2.41
C GLU A 178 0.29 14.53 -3.23
N GLY A 179 1.15 15.56 -3.26
CA GLY A 179 2.42 15.53 -3.99
C GLY A 179 3.37 14.44 -3.49
N PRO A 180 3.79 14.47 -2.20
CA PRO A 180 4.69 13.47 -1.63
C PRO A 180 4.18 12.02 -1.77
N VAL A 181 2.88 11.80 -1.56
CA VAL A 181 2.27 10.47 -1.69
C VAL A 181 2.21 10.02 -3.16
N GLY A 182 1.94 10.95 -4.08
CA GLY A 182 1.97 10.71 -5.52
C GLY A 182 3.36 10.27 -6.00
N GLU A 183 4.40 11.00 -5.63
CA GLU A 183 5.79 10.63 -5.92
C GLU A 183 6.15 9.23 -5.39
N LEU A 184 5.74 8.93 -4.17
CA LEU A 184 6.02 7.62 -3.55
C LEU A 184 5.31 6.48 -4.30
N ALA A 185 4.07 6.71 -4.76
CA ALA A 185 3.34 5.74 -5.57
C ALA A 185 4.00 5.50 -6.95
N ASP A 186 4.55 6.54 -7.57
CA ASP A 186 5.31 6.39 -8.82
C ASP A 186 6.61 5.62 -8.60
N GLN A 187 7.35 5.92 -7.53
CA GLN A 187 8.53 5.15 -7.14
C GLN A 187 8.19 3.67 -6.91
N ALA A 188 7.09 3.35 -6.22
CA ALA A 188 6.64 1.97 -6.02
C ALA A 188 6.39 1.23 -7.35
N ARG A 189 5.88 1.93 -8.37
CA ARG A 189 5.62 1.36 -9.71
C ARG A 189 6.90 1.16 -10.52
N GLU A 190 7.90 2.00 -10.32
CA GLU A 190 9.20 1.90 -11.00
C GLU A 190 10.09 0.81 -10.39
N LEU A 191 9.94 0.52 -9.10
CA LEU A 191 10.68 -0.55 -8.43
C LEU A 191 10.41 -1.91 -9.11
N SER A 192 11.49 -2.68 -9.30
CA SER A 192 11.39 -4.05 -9.82
C SER A 192 10.69 -4.98 -8.82
N GLY A 193 10.79 -4.63 -7.53
CA GLY A 193 10.34 -5.38 -6.38
C GLY A 193 11.16 -6.66 -6.12
N ARG A 194 12.31 -6.81 -6.78
CA ARG A 194 13.30 -7.82 -6.42
C ARG A 194 14.22 -7.27 -5.32
N GLN A 195 14.80 -8.16 -4.52
CA GLN A 195 15.87 -7.82 -3.58
C GLN A 195 17.21 -8.14 -4.22
N THR A 196 17.68 -7.25 -5.09
CA THR A 196 19.03 -7.32 -5.64
C THR A 196 19.84 -6.11 -5.19
N ALA A 197 21.17 -6.20 -5.31
CA ALA A 197 22.05 -5.06 -5.02
C ALA A 197 21.70 -3.81 -5.87
N ALA A 198 21.18 -4.00 -7.08
CA ALA A 198 20.75 -2.90 -7.94
C ALA A 198 19.47 -2.21 -7.44
N ASP A 199 18.59 -2.94 -6.76
CA ASP A 199 17.32 -2.42 -6.21
C ASP A 199 17.48 -1.79 -4.82
N GLN A 200 18.65 -1.96 -4.18
CA GLN A 200 18.88 -1.57 -2.79
C GLN A 200 18.76 -0.05 -2.57
N ALA A 201 19.45 0.76 -3.39
CA ALA A 201 19.39 2.22 -3.26
C ALA A 201 18.00 2.79 -3.59
N PRO A 202 17.30 2.35 -4.65
CA PRO A 202 15.90 2.72 -4.89
C PRO A 202 14.96 2.33 -3.75
N LEU A 203 15.09 1.11 -3.20
CA LEU A 203 14.30 0.66 -2.05
C LEU A 203 14.57 1.51 -0.81
N GLN A 204 15.83 1.86 -0.56
CA GLN A 204 16.18 2.73 0.56
C GLN A 204 15.52 4.10 0.43
N SER A 205 15.64 4.73 -0.74
CA SER A 205 14.99 6.01 -1.04
C SER A 205 13.48 5.94 -0.81
N PHE A 206 12.84 4.86 -1.28
CA PHE A 206 11.41 4.62 -1.05
C PHE A 206 11.07 4.57 0.44
N PHE A 207 11.77 3.75 1.25
CA PHE A 207 11.45 3.64 2.68
C PHE A 207 11.75 4.90 3.47
N THR A 208 12.80 5.66 3.10
CA THR A 208 13.07 6.97 3.70
C THR A 208 11.93 7.94 3.45
N LYS A 209 11.48 8.08 2.20
CA LYS A 209 10.32 8.95 1.86
C LYS A 209 9.03 8.46 2.50
N ALA A 210 8.79 7.15 2.51
CA ALA A 210 7.64 6.54 3.18
C ALA A 210 7.61 6.90 4.67
N ALA A 211 8.75 6.87 5.36
CA ALA A 211 8.84 7.23 6.77
C ALA A 211 8.51 8.72 7.01
N GLU A 212 8.91 9.62 6.12
CA GLU A 212 8.56 11.05 6.20
C GLU A 212 7.06 11.29 6.04
N VAL A 213 6.44 10.62 5.06
CA VAL A 213 4.98 10.68 4.83
C VAL A 213 4.23 10.11 6.03
N VAL A 214 4.64 8.95 6.54
CA VAL A 214 4.04 8.29 7.71
C VAL A 214 4.17 9.14 8.97
N ARG A 215 5.31 9.82 9.18
CA ARG A 215 5.47 10.79 10.27
C ARG A 215 4.51 11.98 10.14
N SER A 216 4.16 12.38 8.92
CA SER A 216 3.17 13.43 8.69
C SER A 216 1.75 12.93 9.03
N PHE A 217 1.41 11.70 8.65
CA PHE A 217 0.15 11.06 9.04
C PHE A 217 0.02 10.81 10.54
N SER A 218 1.12 10.65 11.29
CA SER A 218 1.06 10.44 12.75
C SER A 218 0.69 11.70 13.53
N GLN A 219 0.73 12.87 12.89
CA GLN A 219 0.19 14.10 13.47
C GLN A 219 -1.35 14.09 13.33
N PRO A 220 -2.11 14.81 14.18
CA PRO A 220 -3.53 15.00 13.94
C PRO A 220 -3.76 15.81 12.65
N ALA A 221 -4.80 15.46 11.89
CA ALA A 221 -5.20 16.24 10.72
C ALA A 221 -5.57 17.68 11.12
N ALA A 222 -5.14 18.64 10.30
CA ALA A 222 -5.31 20.07 10.54
C ALA A 222 -6.68 20.61 10.13
#